data_AF-A0A418GN83-F1
#
_entry.id   AF-A0A418GN83-F1
#
_cell.length_a   1.000
_cell.length_b   1.000
_cell.length_c   1.000
_cell.angle_alpha   90.00
_cell.angle_beta   90.00
_cell.angle_gamma   90.00
#
_symmetry.space_group_name_H-M   'P 1'
#
loop_
_entity.id
_entity.type
_entity.pdbx_description
1 polymer ?
#
loop_
_entity_poly.entity_id
_entity_poly.type
_entity_poly.pdbx_seq_one_letter_code
_entity_poly.pdbx_strand_id
1 'polypeptide(L)'
;MDDITVVTHVAQDCNHASVDWQVGANGDVSVELRDADQQVVATGQGTSGTLQVVNPHLWQPGEGYLYELCVTAKSQTECDIYLLRVGIRSVAVKGEQFLINHKPFYFTGFGRHEDADLRGKGFDNVLMVHDHALMDWIGANSYRTSHYPYAEEMLDWADEHGIVVIDETAAVGFNLSLGIGFEAGNKPKELYSEEAVNGETQQAHLQAIKELIARDKNHPSVVMWSIANEPDTRPQGAREYFAPLAEATRKLDPTRPITCVNVMFCDAHTDTISDLFDVLCLNRYYGWYVQSGDLETAEKVLEKELLAWQEKLHQPIIITEYGVDTLAGLHSMYTDMWSEEYQCAWLDMYHRVFDRVSAVVGEQVWNFADFATSQGILRVGGNKKGIFT
;
A
#
# COMPACT_ATOMS: atom_id res chain seq x y z
N MET A 1 24.17 -10.95 -14.56
CA MET A 1 22.69 -10.98 -14.67
C MET A 1 22.18 -9.56 -14.57
N ASP A 2 21.06 -9.23 -15.20
CA ASP A 2 20.50 -7.86 -15.19
C ASP A 2 19.06 -7.77 -14.66
N ASP A 3 18.27 -8.84 -14.72
CA ASP A 3 16.92 -8.88 -14.14
C ASP A 3 16.53 -10.30 -13.66
N ILE A 4 15.73 -10.38 -12.60
CA ILE A 4 15.12 -11.62 -12.12
C ILE A 4 13.65 -11.34 -11.82
N THR A 5 12.76 -12.20 -12.30
CA THR A 5 11.33 -12.18 -11.94
C THR A 5 10.93 -13.52 -11.35
N VAL A 6 10.29 -13.50 -10.19
CA VAL A 6 9.77 -14.69 -9.51
C VAL A 6 8.27 -14.54 -9.30
N VAL A 7 7.52 -15.60 -9.64
CA VAL A 7 6.09 -15.71 -9.35
C VAL A 7 5.86 -17.00 -8.59
N THR A 8 5.04 -16.94 -7.53
CA THR A 8 4.69 -18.13 -6.75
C THR A 8 3.20 -18.43 -6.87
N HIS A 9 2.89 -19.71 -7.04
CA HIS A 9 1.53 -20.21 -7.08
C HIS A 9 1.34 -21.23 -5.98
N VAL A 10 0.28 -21.07 -5.17
CA VAL A 10 -0.05 -21.97 -4.06
C VAL A 10 -1.32 -22.73 -4.42
N ALA A 11 -1.27 -24.06 -4.39
CA ALA A 11 -2.46 -24.90 -4.62
C ALA A 11 -3.48 -24.72 -3.49
N GLN A 12 -4.76 -25.03 -3.76
CA GLN A 12 -5.85 -24.89 -2.79
C GLN A 12 -5.69 -25.76 -1.53
N ASP A 13 -4.95 -26.86 -1.63
CA ASP A 13 -4.63 -27.74 -0.50
C ASP A 13 -3.43 -27.25 0.33
N CYS A 14 -2.76 -26.18 -0.13
CA CYS A 14 -1.52 -25.63 0.42
C CYS A 14 -0.34 -26.63 0.51
N ASN A 15 -0.46 -27.83 -0.09
CA ASN A 15 0.57 -28.86 -0.04
C ASN A 15 1.50 -28.84 -1.27
N HIS A 16 1.17 -28.03 -2.27
CA HIS A 16 1.95 -27.89 -3.49
C HIS A 16 2.09 -26.41 -3.83
N ALA A 17 3.30 -26.02 -4.18
CA ALA A 17 3.55 -24.71 -4.77
C ALA A 17 4.47 -24.82 -5.98
N SER A 18 4.31 -23.89 -6.92
CA SER A 18 5.27 -23.68 -7.98
C SER A 18 5.91 -22.31 -7.85
N VAL A 19 7.20 -22.27 -8.17
CA VAL A 19 8.01 -21.04 -8.22
C VAL A 19 8.48 -20.89 -9.65
N ASP A 20 7.84 -19.99 -10.39
CA ASP A 20 8.22 -19.64 -11.74
C ASP A 20 9.33 -18.60 -11.68
N TRP A 21 10.35 -18.76 -12.52
CA TRP A 21 11.45 -17.81 -12.61
C TRP A 21 11.72 -17.40 -14.06
N GLN A 22 12.20 -16.17 -14.23
CA GLN A 22 12.77 -15.67 -15.45
C GLN A 22 13.99 -14.81 -15.12
N VAL A 23 15.08 -15.01 -15.86
CA VAL A 23 16.36 -14.32 -15.66
C VAL A 23 16.82 -13.66 -16.96
N GLY A 24 17.12 -12.37 -16.87
CA GLY A 24 17.92 -11.65 -17.85
C GLY A 24 19.40 -11.99 -17.66
N ALA A 25 19.95 -12.78 -18.58
CA ALA A 25 21.36 -13.14 -18.58
C ALA A 25 21.85 -13.62 -19.95
N ASN A 26 23.14 -13.40 -20.22
CA ASN A 26 23.86 -14.04 -21.32
C ASN A 26 24.60 -15.27 -20.77
N GLY A 27 24.37 -16.45 -21.35
CA GLY A 27 25.04 -17.69 -20.95
C GLY A 27 24.09 -18.74 -20.37
N ASP A 28 24.67 -19.79 -19.80
CA ASP A 28 23.93 -20.89 -19.19
C ASP A 28 23.49 -20.49 -17.77
N VAL A 29 22.19 -20.57 -17.50
CA VAL A 29 21.62 -20.28 -16.18
C VAL A 29 21.25 -21.57 -15.46
N SER A 30 21.64 -21.68 -14.20
CA SER A 30 21.16 -22.69 -13.27
C SER A 30 20.56 -22.02 -12.03
N VAL A 31 19.45 -22.56 -11.53
CA VAL A 31 18.79 -22.05 -10.33
C VAL A 31 18.70 -23.15 -9.27
N GLU A 32 18.92 -22.79 -8.02
CA GLU A 32 18.73 -23.64 -6.84
C GLU A 32 17.84 -22.90 -5.85
N LEU A 33 16.71 -23.48 -5.47
CA LEU A 33 15.89 -22.98 -4.38
C LEU A 33 16.31 -23.67 -3.09
N ARG A 34 16.65 -22.89 -2.08
CA ARG A 34 17.11 -23.35 -0.76
C ARG A 34 16.13 -22.95 0.32
N ASP A 35 15.90 -23.85 1.27
CA ASP A 35 15.16 -23.54 2.48
C ASP A 35 16.01 -22.71 3.48
N ALA A 36 15.44 -22.35 4.63
CA ALA A 36 16.12 -21.56 5.65
C ALA A 36 17.34 -22.27 6.26
N ASP A 37 17.39 -23.61 6.19
CA ASP A 37 18.52 -24.43 6.63
C ASP A 37 19.58 -24.62 5.52
N GLN A 38 19.44 -23.89 4.40
CA GLN A 38 20.32 -23.94 3.23
C GLN A 38 20.32 -25.29 2.50
N GLN A 39 19.28 -26.11 2.70
CA GLN A 39 19.10 -27.35 1.95
C GLN A 39 18.43 -27.05 0.61
N VAL A 40 18.97 -27.62 -0.47
CA VAL A 40 18.41 -27.47 -1.81
C VAL A 40 17.11 -28.28 -1.90
N VAL A 41 15.98 -27.59 -2.05
CA VAL A 41 14.65 -28.20 -2.14
C VAL A 41 14.18 -28.38 -3.59
N ALA A 42 14.71 -27.57 -4.52
CA ALA A 42 14.43 -27.68 -5.94
C ALA A 42 15.57 -27.10 -6.79
N THR A 43 15.73 -27.60 -8.01
CA THR A 43 16.74 -27.13 -8.97
C THR A 43 16.16 -27.00 -10.36
N GLY A 44 16.66 -26.04 -11.14
CA GLY A 44 16.26 -25.81 -12.52
C GLY A 44 17.43 -25.36 -13.39
N GLN A 45 17.25 -25.45 -14.70
CA GLN A 45 18.19 -24.94 -15.70
C GLN A 45 17.46 -24.12 -16.76
N GLY A 46 18.18 -23.18 -17.38
CA GLY A 46 17.65 -22.28 -18.39
C GLY A 46 17.30 -20.91 -17.84
N THR A 47 17.12 -19.96 -18.75
CA THR A 47 16.80 -18.55 -18.46
C THR A 47 15.37 -18.34 -17.99
N SER A 48 14.51 -19.36 -18.07
CA SER A 48 13.18 -19.37 -17.49
C SER A 48 12.73 -20.80 -17.20
N GLY A 49 11.81 -20.98 -16.25
CA GLY A 49 11.23 -22.28 -15.93
C GLY A 49 10.38 -22.24 -14.66
N THR A 50 10.04 -23.43 -14.18
CA THR A 50 9.20 -23.62 -12.99
C THR A 50 9.80 -24.66 -12.05
N LEU A 51 9.96 -24.32 -10.78
CA LEU A 51 10.33 -25.23 -9.70
C LEU A 51 9.08 -25.72 -8.99
N GLN A 52 9.03 -27.00 -8.64
CA GLN A 52 7.94 -27.59 -7.86
C GLN A 52 8.40 -27.80 -6.43
N VAL A 53 7.62 -27.32 -5.45
CA VAL A 53 7.89 -27.49 -4.02
C VAL A 53 6.73 -28.26 -3.40
N VAL A 54 7.02 -29.45 -2.88
CA VAL A 54 6.05 -30.30 -2.18
C VAL A 54 6.11 -29.99 -0.69
N ASN A 55 4.94 -29.84 -0.07
CA ASN A 55 4.77 -29.42 1.32
C ASN A 55 5.57 -28.16 1.66
N PRO A 56 5.30 -27.03 0.97
CA PRO A 56 6.07 -25.81 1.14
C PRO A 56 5.84 -25.16 2.52
N HIS A 57 6.88 -24.53 3.05
CA HIS A 57 6.75 -23.56 4.13
C HIS A 57 6.33 -22.22 3.52
N LEU A 58 5.02 -21.93 3.56
CA LEU A 58 4.48 -20.72 2.96
C LEU A 58 4.94 -19.47 3.72
N TRP A 59 5.17 -18.39 3.00
CA TRP A 59 5.26 -17.06 3.60
C TRP A 59 3.87 -16.69 4.15
N GLN A 60 3.80 -16.39 5.43
CA GLN A 60 2.56 -16.05 6.14
C GLN A 60 2.74 -14.72 6.87
N PRO A 61 1.69 -13.89 6.96
CA PRO A 61 1.70 -12.73 7.84
C PRO A 61 2.10 -13.12 9.27
N GLY A 62 3.05 -12.39 9.86
CA GLY A 62 3.58 -12.60 11.21
C GLY A 62 4.75 -13.59 11.35
N GLU A 63 5.02 -14.44 10.36
CA GLU A 63 6.14 -15.42 10.41
C GLU A 63 7.19 -15.16 9.34
N GLY A 64 6.79 -14.70 8.15
CA GLY A 64 7.74 -14.23 7.14
C GLY A 64 8.71 -15.29 6.59
N TYR A 65 8.33 -16.56 6.50
CA TYR A 65 9.25 -17.60 6.01
C TYR A 65 9.77 -17.31 4.59
N LEU A 66 11.08 -17.27 4.41
CA LEU A 66 11.75 -17.01 3.14
C LEU A 66 12.63 -18.19 2.71
N TYR A 67 12.49 -18.57 1.45
CA TYR A 67 13.47 -19.36 0.72
C TYR A 67 14.55 -18.44 0.13
N GLU A 68 15.66 -19.03 -0.31
CA GLU A 68 16.70 -18.35 -1.08
C GLU A 68 16.82 -18.99 -2.46
N LEU A 69 16.55 -18.23 -3.52
CA LEU A 69 16.78 -18.62 -4.90
C LEU A 69 18.19 -18.18 -5.32
N CYS A 70 19.11 -19.13 -5.36
CA CYS A 70 20.45 -18.94 -5.88
C CYS A 70 20.41 -19.06 -7.41
N VAL A 71 20.61 -17.94 -8.10
CA VAL A 71 20.69 -17.87 -9.56
C VAL A 71 22.15 -17.78 -9.96
N THR A 72 22.61 -18.73 -10.76
CA THR A 72 23.98 -18.77 -11.27
C THR A 72 23.96 -18.63 -12.79
N ALA A 73 24.59 -17.58 -13.32
CA ALA A 73 24.81 -17.39 -14.74
C ALA A 73 26.28 -17.65 -15.09
N LYS A 74 26.52 -18.61 -15.99
CA LYS A 74 27.87 -19.02 -16.41
C LYS A 74 28.08 -18.75 -17.89
N SER A 75 29.23 -18.16 -18.20
CA SER A 75 29.79 -18.10 -19.55
C SER A 75 31.04 -18.98 -19.62
N GLN A 76 31.72 -18.99 -20.77
CA GLN A 76 33.00 -19.69 -20.90
C GLN A 76 34.11 -19.09 -20.03
N THR A 77 33.97 -17.82 -19.63
CA THR A 77 35.03 -17.05 -18.97
C THR A 77 34.65 -16.51 -17.59
N GLU A 78 33.36 -16.40 -17.29
CA GLU A 78 32.85 -15.73 -16.09
C GLU A 78 31.73 -16.55 -15.44
N CYS A 79 31.58 -16.41 -14.12
CA CYS A 79 30.50 -16.97 -13.34
C CYS A 79 29.96 -15.87 -12.42
N ASP A 80 28.67 -15.60 -12.52
CA ASP A 80 27.94 -14.62 -11.71
C ASP A 80 26.90 -15.37 -10.87
N ILE A 81 26.78 -15.02 -9.59
CA ILE A 81 25.88 -15.66 -8.63
C ILE A 81 25.13 -14.57 -7.88
N TYR A 82 23.80 -14.68 -7.88
CA TYR A 82 22.90 -13.77 -7.18
C TYR A 82 21.96 -14.57 -6.27
N LEU A 83 21.74 -14.06 -5.06
CA LEU A 83 20.86 -14.66 -4.07
C LEU A 83 19.62 -13.78 -3.93
N LEU A 84 18.46 -14.32 -4.30
CA LEU A 84 17.18 -13.63 -4.18
C LEU A 84 16.32 -14.31 -3.12
N ARG A 85 15.83 -13.56 -2.15
CA ARG A 85 14.88 -14.08 -1.15
C ARG A 85 13.51 -14.26 -1.79
N VAL A 86 12.82 -15.36 -1.47
CA VAL A 86 11.53 -15.72 -2.08
C VAL A 86 10.55 -16.17 -0.99
N GLY A 87 9.46 -15.44 -0.82
CA GLY A 87 8.31 -15.88 -0.03
C GLY A 87 7.30 -16.59 -0.91
N ILE A 88 7.01 -17.87 -0.63
CA ILE A 88 5.98 -18.62 -1.35
C ILE A 88 4.61 -18.20 -0.82
N ARG A 89 3.87 -17.40 -1.61
CA ARG A 89 2.55 -16.88 -1.24
C ARG A 89 1.67 -16.56 -2.45
N SER A 90 0.37 -16.78 -2.32
CA SER A 90 -0.62 -16.29 -3.29
C SER A 90 -1.40 -15.11 -2.74
N VAL A 91 -1.69 -14.11 -3.59
CA VAL A 91 -2.58 -13.00 -3.27
C VAL A 91 -3.73 -12.98 -4.27
N ALA A 92 -4.96 -12.75 -3.81
CA ALA A 92 -6.13 -12.64 -4.67
C ALA A 92 -7.25 -11.82 -4.03
N VAL A 93 -8.11 -11.26 -4.85
CA VAL A 93 -9.42 -10.72 -4.44
C VAL A 93 -10.51 -11.67 -4.93
N LYS A 94 -11.48 -11.99 -4.06
CA LYS A 94 -12.64 -12.82 -4.42
C LYS A 94 -13.90 -12.29 -3.75
N GLY A 95 -14.79 -11.70 -4.55
CA GLY A 95 -15.93 -10.96 -4.02
C GLY A 95 -15.41 -9.83 -3.12
N GLU A 96 -15.97 -9.70 -1.92
CA GLU A 96 -15.60 -8.68 -0.94
C GLU A 96 -14.42 -9.10 -0.03
N GLN A 97 -13.70 -10.17 -0.36
CA GLN A 97 -12.58 -10.68 0.46
C GLN A 97 -11.23 -10.43 -0.20
N PHE A 98 -10.28 -9.96 0.61
CA PHE A 98 -8.86 -10.01 0.29
C PHE A 98 -8.27 -11.31 0.82
N LEU A 99 -7.57 -12.07 -0.03
CA LEU A 99 -7.05 -13.39 0.29
C LEU A 99 -5.52 -13.43 0.21
N ILE A 100 -4.89 -13.88 1.29
CA ILE A 100 -3.48 -14.30 1.28
C ILE A 100 -3.47 -15.80 1.54
N ASN A 101 -2.83 -16.58 0.66
CA ASN A 101 -2.80 -18.04 0.73
C ASN A 101 -4.20 -18.67 0.84
N HIS A 102 -5.15 -18.14 0.05
CA HIS A 102 -6.57 -18.54 0.01
C HIS A 102 -7.35 -18.29 1.32
N LYS A 103 -6.77 -17.55 2.27
CA LYS A 103 -7.40 -17.21 3.55
C LYS A 103 -7.79 -15.73 3.59
N PRO A 104 -9.00 -15.38 4.08
CA PRO A 104 -9.37 -14.00 4.33
C PRO A 104 -8.36 -13.29 5.23
N PHE A 105 -7.96 -12.09 4.82
CA PHE A 105 -7.01 -11.25 5.55
C PHE A 105 -7.70 -9.94 5.98
N TYR A 106 -7.41 -9.48 7.19
CA TYR A 106 -7.85 -8.19 7.70
C TYR A 106 -6.62 -7.30 7.97
N PHE A 107 -6.52 -6.18 7.27
CA PHE A 107 -5.40 -5.24 7.41
C PHE A 107 -5.55 -4.42 8.70
N THR A 108 -4.48 -4.31 9.47
CA THR A 108 -4.36 -3.38 10.60
C THR A 108 -3.04 -2.64 10.51
N GLY A 109 -3.02 -1.38 10.89
CA GLY A 109 -1.79 -0.60 11.00
C GLY A 109 -1.97 0.82 10.50
N PHE A 110 -1.10 1.27 9.58
CA PHE A 110 -0.92 2.70 9.34
C PHE A 110 -0.66 3.05 7.87
N GLY A 111 -1.15 4.23 7.47
CA GLY A 111 -0.38 5.03 6.52
C GLY A 111 0.87 5.53 7.24
N ARG A 112 2.03 5.48 6.59
CA ARG A 112 3.30 5.96 7.15
C ARG A 112 3.85 7.15 6.36
N HIS A 113 4.91 7.76 6.90
CA HIS A 113 5.81 8.63 6.15
C HIS A 113 7.28 8.37 6.53
N GLU A 114 8.18 8.39 5.55
CA GLU A 114 9.59 8.72 5.78
C GLU A 114 9.72 10.21 6.15
N ASP A 115 9.70 10.49 7.45
CA ASP A 115 9.88 11.81 8.06
C ASP A 115 10.50 11.65 9.45
N ALA A 116 11.47 12.50 9.79
CA ALA A 116 12.08 12.56 11.12
C ALA A 116 12.77 13.90 11.36
N ASP A 117 12.85 14.31 12.62
CA ASP A 117 13.22 15.65 13.12
C ASP A 117 14.31 16.40 12.31
N LEU A 118 15.48 15.79 12.13
CA LEU A 118 16.66 16.46 11.59
C LEU A 118 17.04 16.01 10.18
N ARG A 119 16.61 14.82 9.78
CA ARG A 119 17.02 14.15 8.54
C ARG A 119 15.99 14.23 7.43
N GLY A 120 14.79 14.76 7.73
CA GLY A 120 13.67 14.76 6.81
C GLY A 120 13.33 13.34 6.37
N LYS A 121 13.34 13.09 5.06
CA LYS A 121 13.02 11.78 4.48
C LYS A 121 14.23 10.83 4.36
N GLY A 122 15.40 11.21 4.89
CA GLY A 122 16.60 10.39 4.80
C GLY A 122 16.52 9.12 5.64
N PHE A 123 16.79 7.96 5.03
CA PHE A 123 16.79 6.64 5.68
C PHE A 123 17.68 6.58 6.94
N ASP A 124 17.26 5.76 7.91
CA ASP A 124 17.99 5.49 9.16
C ASP A 124 17.66 4.12 9.75
N ASN A 125 18.68 3.30 9.98
CA ASN A 125 18.50 1.97 10.55
C ASN A 125 17.91 1.99 11.97
N VAL A 126 18.26 2.98 12.81
CA VAL A 126 17.75 3.02 14.19
C VAL A 126 16.26 3.35 14.18
N LEU A 127 15.84 4.29 13.34
CA LEU A 127 14.43 4.64 13.15
C LEU A 127 13.65 3.46 12.57
N MET A 128 14.18 2.80 11.53
CA MET A 128 13.55 1.60 10.95
C MET A 128 13.31 0.54 12.02
N VAL A 129 14.33 0.19 12.81
CA VAL A 129 14.20 -0.84 13.87
C VAL A 129 13.20 -0.39 14.95
N HIS A 130 13.27 0.88 15.38
CA HIS A 130 12.41 1.37 16.45
C HIS A 130 10.94 1.42 16.04
N ASP A 131 10.66 1.93 14.84
CA ASP A 131 9.31 2.06 14.33
C ASP A 131 8.66 0.69 14.09
N HIS A 132 9.42 -0.29 13.60
CA HIS A 132 8.92 -1.66 13.47
C HIS A 132 8.67 -2.30 14.84
N ALA A 133 9.49 -2.02 15.85
CA ALA A 133 9.23 -2.48 17.22
C ALA A 133 7.93 -1.87 17.80
N LEU A 134 7.63 -0.60 17.48
CA LEU A 134 6.38 0.04 17.88
C LEU A 134 5.17 -0.53 17.12
N MET A 135 5.31 -0.79 15.82
CA MET A 135 4.25 -1.41 15.01
C MET A 135 3.94 -2.83 15.49
N ASP A 136 4.97 -3.64 15.79
CA ASP A 136 4.80 -4.97 16.39
C ASP A 136 4.10 -4.87 17.75
N TRP A 137 4.57 -3.99 18.64
CA TRP A 137 4.00 -3.79 19.97
C TRP A 137 2.52 -3.40 19.93
N ILE A 138 2.11 -2.53 19.00
CA ILE A 138 0.72 -2.09 18.88
C ILE A 138 -0.17 -3.08 18.11
N GLY A 139 0.42 -4.15 17.54
CA GLY A 139 -0.28 -5.20 16.83
C GLY A 139 -0.59 -4.91 15.37
N ALA A 140 0.13 -3.97 14.74
CA ALA A 140 -0.03 -3.68 13.31
C ALA A 140 0.51 -4.84 12.46
N ASN A 141 -0.31 -5.36 11.55
CA ASN A 141 0.08 -6.41 10.61
C ASN A 141 0.40 -5.89 9.20
N SER A 142 0.15 -4.60 8.95
CA SER A 142 0.31 -3.99 7.64
C SER A 142 0.61 -2.50 7.69
N TYR A 143 1.16 -1.97 6.60
CA TYR A 143 1.21 -0.53 6.37
C TYR A 143 1.15 -0.20 4.88
N ARG A 144 0.94 1.09 4.56
CA ARG A 144 1.06 1.63 3.21
C ARG A 144 2.27 2.57 3.11
N THR A 145 3.03 2.48 2.01
CA THR A 145 4.15 3.38 1.70
C THR A 145 3.64 4.75 1.23
N SER A 146 2.97 5.48 2.12
CA SER A 146 2.11 6.61 1.72
C SER A 146 2.85 7.65 0.89
N HIS A 147 2.34 7.82 -0.33
CA HIS A 147 2.58 8.90 -1.28
C HIS A 147 3.94 8.88 -1.98
N TYR A 148 4.75 7.84 -1.79
CA TYR A 148 6.00 7.62 -2.52
C TYR A 148 6.58 6.23 -2.19
N PRO A 149 7.37 5.63 -3.11
CA PRO A 149 8.12 4.42 -2.83
C PRO A 149 9.10 4.64 -1.68
N TYR A 150 9.15 3.73 -0.70
CA TYR A 150 10.09 3.82 0.43
C TYR A 150 11.44 3.20 0.08
N ALA A 151 12.43 3.38 0.97
CA ALA A 151 13.67 2.62 0.95
C ALA A 151 13.40 1.10 0.94
N GLU A 152 14.14 0.35 0.10
CA GLU A 152 13.95 -1.10 -0.09
C GLU A 152 14.22 -1.88 1.20
N GLU A 153 15.06 -1.36 2.10
CA GLU A 153 15.31 -1.94 3.42
C GLU A 153 14.02 -2.12 4.25
N MET A 154 13.02 -1.26 4.04
CA MET A 154 11.70 -1.39 4.69
C MET A 154 10.93 -2.60 4.17
N LEU A 155 10.99 -2.86 2.86
CA LEU A 155 10.34 -4.01 2.22
C LEU A 155 11.13 -5.29 2.52
N ASP A 156 12.46 -5.21 2.56
CA ASP A 156 13.31 -6.31 2.98
C ASP A 156 13.00 -6.77 4.42
N TRP A 157 12.76 -5.81 5.32
CA TRP A 157 12.34 -6.06 6.69
C TRP A 157 10.93 -6.66 6.74
N ALA A 158 9.99 -6.10 5.97
CA ALA A 158 8.62 -6.58 5.91
C ALA A 158 8.53 -8.03 5.39
N ASP A 159 9.37 -8.40 4.44
CA ASP A 159 9.49 -9.77 3.97
C ASP A 159 9.94 -10.72 5.09
N GLU A 160 10.98 -10.36 5.84
CA GLU A 160 11.54 -11.17 6.93
C GLU A 160 10.59 -11.35 8.10
N HIS A 161 9.81 -10.32 8.41
CA HIS A 161 8.93 -10.30 9.59
C HIS A 161 7.47 -10.63 9.24
N GLY A 162 7.17 -10.90 7.96
CA GLY A 162 5.82 -11.22 7.55
C GLY A 162 4.86 -10.02 7.66
N ILE A 163 5.31 -8.80 7.40
CA ILE A 163 4.47 -7.59 7.42
C ILE A 163 3.88 -7.38 6.03
N VAL A 164 2.59 -7.07 5.95
CA VAL A 164 1.87 -6.87 4.69
C VAL A 164 1.98 -5.41 4.23
N VAL A 165 2.34 -5.19 2.97
CA VAL A 165 2.56 -3.84 2.43
C VAL A 165 1.64 -3.54 1.25
N ILE A 166 0.97 -2.39 1.33
CA ILE A 166 0.36 -1.72 0.17
C ILE A 166 1.41 -0.75 -0.37
N ASP A 167 1.90 -1.00 -1.58
CA ASP A 167 3.03 -0.27 -2.12
C ASP A 167 2.57 0.80 -3.12
N GLU A 168 2.95 2.05 -2.89
CA GLU A 168 2.36 3.22 -3.52
C GLU A 168 3.38 4.04 -4.32
N THR A 169 2.94 4.53 -5.47
CA THR A 169 3.74 5.43 -6.30
C THR A 169 3.82 6.84 -5.67
N ALA A 170 4.66 7.71 -6.24
CA ALA A 170 4.71 9.12 -5.84
C ALA A 170 3.54 9.98 -6.38
N ALA A 171 2.51 9.38 -7.00
CA ALA A 171 1.41 10.08 -7.66
C ALA A 171 0.36 10.60 -6.66
N VAL A 172 0.73 11.63 -5.90
CA VAL A 172 -0.14 12.37 -4.99
C VAL A 172 -0.34 13.81 -5.47
N GLY A 173 -1.47 14.42 -5.13
CA GLY A 173 -1.71 15.84 -5.44
C GLY A 173 -2.26 16.10 -6.84
N PHE A 174 -2.74 15.06 -7.54
CA PHE A 174 -3.59 15.18 -8.73
C PHE A 174 -4.99 15.72 -8.39
N ASN A 175 -5.02 16.83 -7.65
CA ASN A 175 -6.20 17.34 -6.98
C ASN A 175 -6.00 18.82 -6.62
N LEU A 176 -6.78 19.70 -7.24
CA LEU A 176 -6.74 21.15 -6.99
C LEU A 176 -7.73 21.61 -5.92
N SER A 177 -8.63 20.71 -5.51
CA SER A 177 -9.74 20.98 -4.59
C SER A 177 -9.37 20.79 -3.12
N LEU A 178 -8.19 20.20 -2.86
CA LEU A 178 -7.63 20.11 -1.52
C LEU A 178 -7.12 21.48 -1.05
N GLY A 179 -7.55 21.88 0.15
CA GLY A 179 -7.05 23.09 0.84
C GLY A 179 -5.78 22.84 1.66
N ILE A 180 -5.03 21.79 1.34
CA ILE A 180 -3.80 21.38 2.03
C ILE A 180 -2.60 21.53 1.09
N GLY A 181 -1.39 21.61 1.65
CA GLY A 181 -0.17 21.91 0.89
C GLY A 181 0.13 23.41 0.83
N PHE A 182 1.05 23.80 -0.05
CA PHE A 182 1.45 25.19 -0.21
C PHE A 182 0.61 25.86 -1.30
N GLU A 183 -0.32 26.72 -0.91
CA GLU A 183 -1.11 27.50 -1.86
C GLU A 183 -0.38 28.80 -2.22
N ALA A 184 0.20 28.83 -3.41
CA ALA A 184 0.78 30.04 -3.99
C ALA A 184 0.36 30.20 -5.45
N GLY A 185 -0.15 31.38 -5.78
CA GLY A 185 -0.57 31.73 -7.13
C GLY A 185 -1.95 31.18 -7.51
N ASN A 186 -2.26 31.23 -8.80
CA ASN A 186 -3.52 30.75 -9.34
C ASN A 186 -3.39 29.27 -9.73
N LYS A 187 -4.36 28.46 -9.32
CA LYS A 187 -4.51 27.08 -9.78
C LYS A 187 -5.08 27.06 -11.21
N PRO A 188 -4.72 26.09 -12.06
CA PRO A 188 -5.40 25.85 -13.34
C PRO A 188 -6.90 25.69 -13.13
N LYS A 189 -7.72 26.05 -14.13
CA LYS A 189 -9.17 25.90 -14.00
C LYS A 189 -9.62 24.45 -14.17
N GLU A 190 -9.00 23.75 -15.11
CA GLU A 190 -9.30 22.36 -15.43
C GLU A 190 -8.08 21.50 -15.11
N LEU A 191 -8.27 20.50 -14.24
CA LEU A 191 -7.18 19.63 -13.78
C LEU A 191 -6.60 18.80 -14.94
N TYR A 192 -7.45 18.12 -15.71
CA TYR A 192 -7.04 17.30 -16.86
C TYR A 192 -7.09 18.13 -18.13
N SER A 193 -5.96 18.75 -18.47
CA SER A 193 -5.84 19.69 -19.56
C SER A 193 -4.37 19.85 -19.97
N GLU A 194 -4.12 20.39 -21.16
CA GLU A 194 -2.75 20.65 -21.64
C GLU A 194 -1.96 21.61 -20.72
N GLU A 195 -2.63 22.45 -19.93
CA GLU A 195 -2.00 23.40 -18.99
C GLU A 195 -1.61 22.80 -17.64
N ALA A 196 -2.16 21.63 -17.29
CA ALA A 196 -2.02 21.03 -15.96
C ALA A 196 -1.63 19.55 -16.04
N VAL A 197 -2.60 18.64 -16.07
CA VAL A 197 -2.38 17.19 -16.21
C VAL A 197 -2.66 16.78 -17.65
N ASN A 198 -1.60 16.52 -18.40
CA ASN A 198 -1.65 16.24 -19.84
C ASN A 198 -1.08 14.85 -20.18
N GLY A 199 -0.91 14.58 -21.49
CA GLY A 199 -0.37 13.32 -21.97
C GLY A 199 1.05 13.01 -21.49
N GLU A 200 1.92 14.03 -21.36
CA GLU A 200 3.27 13.85 -20.82
C GLU A 200 3.21 13.50 -19.33
N THR A 201 2.29 14.10 -18.58
CA THR A 201 2.04 13.74 -17.18
C THR A 201 1.59 12.29 -17.05
N GLN A 202 0.73 11.79 -17.95
CA GLN A 202 0.32 10.38 -17.94
C GLN A 202 1.50 9.45 -18.25
N GLN A 203 2.39 9.81 -19.17
CA GLN A 203 3.58 9.01 -19.48
C GLN A 203 4.59 9.00 -18.33
N ALA A 204 4.81 10.13 -17.66
CA ALA A 204 5.65 10.20 -16.46
C ALA A 204 5.06 9.35 -15.32
N HIS A 205 3.74 9.38 -15.13
CA HIS A 205 3.07 8.53 -14.15
C HIS A 205 3.22 7.03 -14.49
N LEU A 206 3.01 6.65 -15.76
CA LEU A 206 3.26 5.28 -16.21
C LEU A 206 4.72 4.86 -15.98
N GLN A 207 5.67 5.75 -16.18
CA GLN A 207 7.08 5.48 -15.92
C GLN A 207 7.35 5.24 -14.43
N ALA A 208 6.76 6.05 -13.55
CA ALA A 208 6.84 5.83 -12.09
C ALA A 208 6.25 4.48 -11.66
N ILE A 209 5.12 4.07 -12.24
CA ILE A 209 4.53 2.74 -12.00
C ILE A 209 5.50 1.64 -12.45
N LYS A 210 6.09 1.77 -13.64
CA LYS A 210 7.06 0.79 -14.17
C LYS A 210 8.26 0.65 -13.25
N GLU A 211 8.81 1.75 -12.76
CA GLU A 211 9.99 1.75 -11.90
C GLU A 211 9.69 1.11 -10.54
N LEU A 212 8.54 1.45 -9.93
CA LEU A 212 8.08 0.83 -8.69
C LEU A 212 7.94 -0.69 -8.83
N ILE A 213 7.18 -1.15 -9.82
CA ILE A 213 6.96 -2.58 -10.03
C ILE A 213 8.27 -3.29 -10.40
N ALA A 214 9.13 -2.67 -11.22
CA ALA A 214 10.39 -3.28 -11.62
C ALA A 214 11.30 -3.55 -10.41
N ARG A 215 11.32 -2.62 -9.44
CA ARG A 215 12.04 -2.75 -8.18
C ARG A 215 11.38 -3.81 -7.29
N ASP A 216 10.07 -3.70 -7.09
CA ASP A 216 9.42 -4.34 -5.95
C ASP A 216 8.67 -5.66 -6.27
N LYS A 217 8.62 -6.06 -7.55
CA LYS A 217 7.89 -7.27 -8.03
C LYS A 217 8.23 -8.56 -7.28
N ASN A 218 9.42 -8.70 -6.72
CA ASN A 218 9.87 -9.92 -6.05
C ASN A 218 9.64 -9.91 -4.53
N HIS A 219 9.27 -8.78 -3.92
CA HIS A 219 8.99 -8.73 -2.48
C HIS A 219 7.68 -9.45 -2.14
N PRO A 220 7.69 -10.53 -1.34
CA PRO A 220 6.47 -11.23 -0.92
C PRO A 220 5.54 -10.37 -0.05
N SER A 221 6.10 -9.44 0.75
CA SER A 221 5.36 -8.50 1.60
C SER A 221 4.43 -7.58 0.82
N VAL A 222 4.81 -7.20 -0.40
CA VAL A 222 3.97 -6.38 -1.27
C VAL A 222 2.80 -7.22 -1.77
N VAL A 223 1.59 -6.84 -1.37
CA VAL A 223 0.35 -7.55 -1.74
C VAL A 223 -0.53 -6.76 -2.68
N MET A 224 -0.32 -5.45 -2.83
CA MET A 224 -1.17 -4.59 -3.66
C MET A 224 -0.40 -3.35 -4.13
N TRP A 225 -0.64 -2.93 -5.37
CA TRP A 225 -0.09 -1.70 -5.94
C TRP A 225 -1.11 -0.56 -5.82
N SER A 226 -0.75 0.53 -5.16
CA SER A 226 -1.50 1.79 -5.17
C SER A 226 -0.95 2.73 -6.22
N ILE A 227 -1.71 2.97 -7.28
CA ILE A 227 -1.20 3.76 -8.40
C ILE A 227 -1.18 5.26 -8.11
N ALA A 228 -2.05 5.77 -7.23
CA ALA A 228 -2.14 7.18 -6.89
C ALA A 228 -2.91 7.38 -5.58
N ASN A 229 -2.73 8.55 -4.97
CA ASN A 229 -3.44 8.95 -3.76
C ASN A 229 -4.26 10.24 -3.95
N GLU A 230 -5.54 10.14 -3.59
CA GLU A 230 -6.53 11.23 -3.55
C GLU A 230 -6.62 12.11 -4.81
N PRO A 231 -6.64 11.54 -6.04
CA PRO A 231 -6.93 12.36 -7.21
C PRO A 231 -8.36 12.92 -7.17
N ASP A 232 -8.58 14.09 -7.78
CA ASP A 232 -9.95 14.60 -8.00
C ASP A 232 -10.55 13.93 -9.23
N THR A 233 -11.52 13.06 -9.03
CA THR A 233 -12.08 12.20 -10.10
C THR A 233 -13.37 12.76 -10.70
N ARG A 234 -13.81 13.93 -10.24
CA ARG A 234 -15.05 14.58 -10.72
C ARG A 234 -14.88 15.29 -12.06
N PRO A 235 -13.74 15.96 -12.37
CA PRO A 235 -13.55 16.62 -13.65
C PRO A 235 -13.60 15.63 -14.83
N GLN A 236 -14.06 16.12 -15.98
CA GLN A 236 -13.96 15.38 -17.24
C GLN A 236 -12.48 15.08 -17.52
N GLY A 237 -12.19 13.90 -18.07
CA GLY A 237 -10.83 13.46 -18.37
C GLY A 237 -10.18 12.61 -17.27
N ALA A 238 -10.71 12.60 -16.04
CA ALA A 238 -10.16 11.77 -14.95
C ALA A 238 -10.10 10.28 -15.34
N ARG A 239 -11.21 9.73 -15.82
CA ARG A 239 -11.26 8.33 -16.27
C ARG A 239 -10.37 8.06 -17.49
N GLU A 240 -10.30 9.00 -18.43
CA GLU A 240 -9.44 8.88 -19.63
C GLU A 240 -7.95 8.89 -19.24
N TYR A 241 -7.60 9.60 -18.17
CA TYR A 241 -6.27 9.61 -17.59
C TYR A 241 -5.94 8.30 -16.85
N PHE A 242 -6.85 7.79 -16.02
CA PHE A 242 -6.54 6.64 -15.15
C PHE A 242 -6.75 5.26 -15.81
N ALA A 243 -7.68 5.10 -16.75
CA ALA A 243 -7.96 3.79 -17.35
C ALA A 243 -6.74 3.16 -18.06
N PRO A 244 -5.94 3.89 -18.86
CA PRO A 244 -4.74 3.33 -19.48
C PRO A 244 -3.67 2.91 -18.45
N LEU A 245 -3.56 3.65 -17.34
CA LEU A 245 -2.60 3.35 -16.27
C LEU A 245 -3.00 2.07 -15.53
N ALA A 246 -4.28 1.91 -15.19
CA ALA A 246 -4.79 0.69 -14.58
C ALA A 246 -4.57 -0.53 -15.48
N GLU A 247 -4.86 -0.42 -16.78
CA GLU A 247 -4.62 -1.50 -17.74
C GLU A 247 -3.11 -1.84 -17.87
N ALA A 248 -2.25 -0.83 -17.94
CA ALA A 248 -0.81 -1.03 -18.03
C ALA A 248 -0.24 -1.69 -16.76
N THR A 249 -0.71 -1.27 -15.58
CA THR A 249 -0.27 -1.83 -14.28
C THR A 249 -0.53 -3.34 -14.22
N ARG A 250 -1.73 -3.79 -14.62
CA ARG A 250 -2.09 -5.22 -14.68
C ARG A 250 -1.23 -6.02 -15.66
N LYS A 251 -0.77 -5.38 -16.75
CA LYS A 251 0.14 -6.01 -17.74
C LYS A 251 1.57 -6.10 -17.22
N LEU A 252 1.99 -5.17 -16.36
CA LEU A 252 3.32 -5.17 -15.74
C LEU A 252 3.43 -6.22 -14.64
N ASP A 253 2.42 -6.32 -13.78
CA ASP A 253 2.32 -7.37 -12.77
C ASP A 253 0.87 -7.89 -12.64
N PRO A 254 0.55 -9.06 -13.21
CA PRO A 254 -0.78 -9.67 -13.09
C PRO A 254 -0.96 -10.46 -11.78
N THR A 255 0.05 -10.53 -10.92
CA THR A 255 0.06 -11.40 -9.72
C THR A 255 -0.48 -10.73 -8.47
N ARG A 256 -0.66 -9.40 -8.50
CA ARG A 256 -1.13 -8.58 -7.38
C ARG A 256 -2.33 -7.72 -7.79
N PRO A 257 -3.31 -7.52 -6.90
CA PRO A 257 -4.36 -6.52 -7.06
C PRO A 257 -3.80 -5.10 -7.21
N ILE A 258 -4.61 -4.22 -7.82
CA ILE A 258 -4.31 -2.78 -7.95
C ILE A 258 -5.40 -1.92 -7.31
N THR A 259 -5.01 -0.76 -6.78
CA THR A 259 -5.90 0.25 -6.19
C THR A 259 -5.52 1.67 -6.61
N CYS A 260 -6.44 2.61 -6.42
CA CYS A 260 -6.22 4.04 -6.44
C CYS A 260 -6.95 4.63 -5.23
N VAL A 261 -6.21 5.27 -4.32
CA VAL A 261 -6.75 5.68 -3.02
C VAL A 261 -7.67 6.88 -3.19
N ASN A 262 -8.93 6.73 -2.74
CA ASN A 262 -10.02 7.64 -3.01
C ASN A 262 -10.18 8.73 -1.92
N VAL A 263 -10.29 9.97 -2.37
CA VAL A 263 -10.51 11.16 -1.54
C VAL A 263 -11.98 11.29 -1.11
N MET A 264 -12.21 11.75 0.12
CA MET A 264 -13.53 11.78 0.76
C MET A 264 -14.64 12.54 0.01
N PHE A 265 -14.30 13.54 -0.82
CA PHE A 265 -15.31 14.33 -1.54
C PHE A 265 -15.66 13.73 -2.91
N CYS A 266 -14.93 12.72 -3.36
CA CYS A 266 -15.32 11.86 -4.48
C CYS A 266 -16.02 10.63 -3.90
N ASP A 267 -17.19 10.86 -3.31
CA ASP A 267 -18.01 9.84 -2.65
C ASP A 267 -18.57 8.80 -3.63
N ALA A 268 -19.27 7.79 -3.10
CA ALA A 268 -19.84 6.69 -3.87
C ALA A 268 -20.68 7.15 -5.08
N HIS A 269 -21.33 8.32 -5.02
CA HIS A 269 -22.18 8.82 -6.09
C HIS A 269 -21.46 9.73 -7.09
N THR A 270 -20.26 10.21 -6.76
CA THR A 270 -19.53 11.20 -7.56
C THR A 270 -18.23 10.68 -8.15
N ASP A 271 -17.62 9.64 -7.56
CA ASP A 271 -16.45 8.97 -8.12
C ASP A 271 -16.75 8.29 -9.47
N THR A 272 -15.77 8.38 -10.38
CA THR A 272 -15.88 7.94 -11.78
C THR A 272 -14.85 6.87 -12.19
N ILE A 273 -13.97 6.44 -11.28
CA ILE A 273 -12.82 5.58 -11.63
C ILE A 273 -12.70 4.29 -10.82
N SER A 274 -13.40 4.14 -9.68
CA SER A 274 -13.12 3.03 -8.76
C SER A 274 -13.37 1.63 -9.35
N ASP A 275 -14.26 1.51 -10.34
CA ASP A 275 -14.52 0.24 -11.04
C ASP A 275 -13.35 -0.27 -11.90
N LEU A 276 -12.31 0.55 -12.11
CA LEU A 276 -11.09 0.15 -12.84
C LEU A 276 -10.13 -0.68 -11.97
N PHE A 277 -10.31 -0.65 -10.65
CA PHE A 277 -9.42 -1.20 -9.64
C PHE A 277 -10.03 -2.42 -8.94
N ASP A 278 -9.21 -3.16 -8.19
CA ASP A 278 -9.62 -4.44 -7.59
C ASP A 278 -10.11 -4.30 -6.14
N VAL A 279 -9.56 -3.33 -5.42
CA VAL A 279 -9.80 -3.09 -3.99
C VAL A 279 -10.13 -1.61 -3.82
N LEU A 280 -11.18 -1.30 -3.06
CA LEU A 280 -11.57 0.06 -2.77
C LEU A 280 -10.79 0.57 -1.56
N CYS A 281 -9.88 1.53 -1.78
CA CYS A 281 -9.15 2.18 -0.70
C CYS A 281 -9.71 3.57 -0.43
N LEU A 282 -10.17 3.83 0.80
CA LEU A 282 -10.86 5.07 1.16
C LEU A 282 -10.11 5.85 2.23
N ASN A 283 -9.96 7.14 2.00
CA ASN A 283 -9.52 8.10 3.01
C ASN A 283 -10.73 8.88 3.52
N ARG A 284 -11.06 8.81 4.82
CA ARG A 284 -12.30 9.38 5.37
C ARG A 284 -12.09 10.11 6.69
N TYR A 285 -12.70 11.29 6.78
CA TYR A 285 -12.50 12.25 7.87
C TYR A 285 -13.82 12.87 8.37
N TYR A 286 -14.90 12.09 8.37
CA TYR A 286 -16.18 12.49 9.00
C TYR A 286 -15.98 12.67 10.50
N GLY A 287 -16.45 13.78 11.06
CA GLY A 287 -16.15 14.19 12.44
C GLY A 287 -14.92 15.10 12.55
N TRP A 288 -14.13 15.26 11.47
CA TRP A 288 -12.97 16.14 11.45
C TRP A 288 -13.14 17.33 10.50
N TYR A 289 -13.00 17.10 9.19
CA TYR A 289 -13.11 18.17 8.18
C TYR A 289 -14.57 18.55 7.88
N VAL A 290 -15.49 17.62 8.09
CA VAL A 290 -16.95 17.80 7.98
C VAL A 290 -17.58 17.15 9.20
N GLN A 291 -18.76 17.65 9.60
CA GLN A 291 -19.36 17.29 10.90
C GLN A 291 -18.37 17.48 12.06
N SER A 292 -17.52 18.52 11.99
CA SER A 292 -16.42 18.75 12.92
C SER A 292 -16.88 18.72 14.38
N GLY A 293 -16.36 17.76 15.16
CA GLY A 293 -16.71 17.57 16.57
C GLY A 293 -18.02 16.82 16.84
N ASP A 294 -18.78 16.45 15.81
CA ASP A 294 -20.07 15.75 15.93
C ASP A 294 -19.91 14.26 15.55
N LEU A 295 -19.51 13.45 16.54
CA LEU A 295 -19.34 12.00 16.38
C LEU A 295 -20.65 11.28 16.03
N GLU A 296 -21.79 11.75 16.54
CA GLU A 296 -23.09 11.11 16.36
C GLU A 296 -23.58 11.21 14.91
N THR A 297 -23.38 12.37 14.28
CA THR A 297 -23.70 12.55 12.87
C THR A 297 -22.62 11.94 11.98
N ALA A 298 -21.34 12.06 12.35
CA ALA A 298 -20.23 11.47 11.60
C ALA A 298 -20.38 9.95 11.46
N GLU A 299 -20.77 9.25 12.54
CA GLU A 299 -21.00 7.81 12.54
C GLU A 299 -22.06 7.38 11.50
N LYS A 300 -23.18 8.11 11.45
CA LYS A 300 -24.28 7.85 10.50
C LYS A 300 -23.85 8.10 9.06
N VAL A 301 -23.07 9.16 8.83
CA VAL A 301 -22.58 9.50 7.48
C VAL A 301 -21.59 8.45 7.00
N LEU A 302 -20.63 8.06 7.86
CA LEU A 302 -19.63 7.03 7.56
C LEU A 302 -20.29 5.70 7.20
N GLU A 303 -21.14 5.16 8.07
CA GLU A 303 -21.81 3.87 7.83
C GLU A 303 -22.65 3.90 6.55
N LYS A 304 -23.41 4.99 6.33
CA LYS A 304 -24.21 5.16 5.12
C LYS A 304 -23.34 5.18 3.86
N GLU A 305 -22.20 5.86 3.88
CA GLU A 305 -21.31 5.92 2.72
C GLU A 305 -20.64 4.57 2.45
N LEU A 306 -20.15 3.87 3.49
CA LEU A 306 -19.53 2.55 3.32
C LEU A 306 -20.51 1.53 2.74
N LEU A 307 -21.77 1.52 3.19
CA LEU A 307 -22.82 0.67 2.61
C LEU A 307 -23.15 1.07 1.17
N ALA A 308 -23.10 2.35 0.83
CA ALA A 308 -23.31 2.81 -0.56
C ALA A 308 -22.18 2.35 -1.49
N TRP A 309 -20.93 2.36 -1.01
CA TRP A 309 -19.78 1.80 -1.73
C TRP A 309 -19.89 0.29 -1.91
N GLN A 310 -20.25 -0.42 -0.84
CA GLN A 310 -20.46 -1.87 -0.88
C GLN A 310 -21.49 -2.26 -1.94
N GLU A 311 -22.64 -1.60 -1.97
CA GLU A 311 -23.69 -1.84 -2.97
C GLU A 311 -23.26 -1.44 -4.39
N LYS A 312 -22.46 -0.37 -4.54
CA LYS A 312 -22.02 0.10 -5.86
C LYS A 312 -21.04 -0.87 -6.53
N LEU A 313 -20.07 -1.40 -5.78
CA LEU A 313 -18.90 -2.08 -6.35
C LEU A 313 -18.77 -3.55 -5.96
N HIS A 314 -19.31 -3.98 -4.81
CA HIS A 314 -19.09 -5.31 -4.23
C HIS A 314 -17.60 -5.72 -4.15
N GLN A 315 -16.74 -4.74 -3.85
CA GLN A 315 -15.30 -4.90 -3.69
C GLN A 315 -14.91 -4.91 -2.21
N PRO A 316 -13.77 -5.54 -1.83
CA PRO A 316 -13.20 -5.36 -0.52
C PRO A 316 -12.85 -3.88 -0.29
N ILE A 317 -13.17 -3.37 0.89
CA ILE A 317 -12.94 -1.99 1.30
C ILE A 317 -11.82 -1.97 2.34
N ILE A 318 -10.79 -1.16 2.11
CA ILE A 318 -9.76 -0.84 3.10
C ILE A 318 -9.86 0.66 3.39
N ILE A 319 -9.94 1.03 4.66
CA ILE A 319 -9.86 2.44 5.06
C ILE A 319 -8.38 2.78 5.23
N THR A 320 -7.79 3.36 4.20
CA THR A 320 -6.35 3.62 4.09
C THR A 320 -5.89 4.86 4.86
N GLU A 321 -6.82 5.77 5.14
CA GLU A 321 -6.59 6.88 6.06
C GLU A 321 -7.87 7.20 6.87
N TYR A 322 -7.72 7.17 8.19
CA TYR A 322 -8.68 7.72 9.13
C TYR A 322 -7.92 8.22 10.36
N GLY A 323 -8.09 9.49 10.71
CA GLY A 323 -7.47 10.08 11.90
C GLY A 323 -7.75 11.57 12.08
N VAL A 324 -7.45 12.09 13.27
CA VAL A 324 -7.73 13.46 13.69
C VAL A 324 -6.48 14.10 14.28
N ASP A 325 -6.27 15.40 14.03
CA ASP A 325 -5.11 16.07 14.61
C ASP A 325 -5.28 16.13 16.12
N THR A 326 -4.20 15.85 16.86
CA THR A 326 -4.17 15.66 18.30
C THR A 326 -2.88 16.25 18.85
N LEU A 327 -2.99 17.13 19.86
CA LEU A 327 -1.80 17.67 20.51
C LEU A 327 -1.46 16.83 21.72
N ALA A 328 -0.30 16.18 21.71
CA ALA A 328 0.20 15.45 22.88
C ALA A 328 0.22 16.34 24.13
N GLY A 329 -0.40 15.87 25.21
CA GLY A 329 -0.59 16.59 26.47
C GLY A 329 -1.79 17.54 26.51
N LEU A 330 -2.55 17.71 25.41
CA LEU A 330 -3.82 18.44 25.42
C LEU A 330 -4.96 17.50 25.82
N HIS A 331 -5.48 17.71 27.03
CA HIS A 331 -6.61 16.96 27.57
C HIS A 331 -7.88 17.80 27.63
N SER A 332 -9.03 17.16 27.45
CA SER A 332 -10.34 17.79 27.58
C SER A 332 -11.39 16.88 28.19
N MET A 333 -12.02 17.36 29.27
CA MET A 333 -13.19 16.70 29.88
C MET A 333 -14.42 16.69 28.97
N TYR A 334 -14.42 17.49 27.90
CA TYR A 334 -15.52 17.58 26.95
C TYR A 334 -15.32 16.70 25.72
N THR A 335 -14.15 16.04 25.59
CA THR A 335 -13.81 15.21 24.44
C THR A 335 -14.01 16.00 23.14
N ASP A 336 -13.34 17.15 23.02
CA ASP A 336 -13.42 18.04 21.86
C ASP A 336 -12.14 18.00 21.00
N MET A 337 -12.26 18.46 19.76
CA MET A 337 -11.23 18.38 18.72
C MET A 337 -9.84 18.82 19.24
N TRP A 338 -8.79 18.15 18.78
CA TRP A 338 -7.38 18.30 19.18
C TRP A 338 -6.98 17.67 20.52
N SER A 339 -7.93 17.26 21.38
CA SER A 339 -7.61 16.54 22.61
C SER A 339 -7.29 15.06 22.37
N GLU A 340 -6.44 14.48 23.22
CA GLU A 340 -6.17 13.03 23.21
C GLU A 340 -7.46 12.22 23.36
N GLU A 341 -8.37 12.66 24.22
CA GLU A 341 -9.65 11.98 24.44
C GLU A 341 -10.51 11.96 23.16
N TYR A 342 -10.48 13.04 22.35
CA TYR A 342 -11.20 13.07 21.08
C TYR A 342 -10.59 12.11 20.05
N GLN A 343 -9.26 11.99 20.00
CA GLN A 343 -8.61 10.98 19.14
C GLN A 343 -9.09 9.58 19.49
N CYS A 344 -9.10 9.22 20.77
CA CYS A 344 -9.60 7.93 21.22
C CYS A 344 -11.07 7.71 20.87
N ALA A 345 -11.95 8.67 21.19
CA ALA A 345 -13.39 8.53 20.95
C ALA A 345 -13.75 8.50 19.45
N TRP A 346 -13.00 9.24 18.63
CA TRP A 346 -13.19 9.29 17.19
C TRP A 346 -12.73 7.99 16.52
N LEU A 347 -11.57 7.44 16.91
CA LEU A 347 -11.09 6.14 16.42
C LEU A 347 -12.06 5.03 16.80
N ASP A 348 -12.51 4.98 18.06
CA ASP A 348 -13.48 3.99 18.54
C ASP A 348 -14.82 4.07 17.76
N MET A 349 -15.26 5.28 17.41
CA MET A 349 -16.45 5.45 16.56
C MET A 349 -16.26 4.84 15.17
N TYR A 350 -15.11 5.05 14.54
CA TYR A 350 -14.78 4.45 13.25
C TYR A 350 -14.73 2.92 13.35
N HIS A 351 -14.06 2.36 14.35
CA HIS A 351 -13.98 0.91 14.61
C HIS A 351 -15.37 0.28 14.75
N ARG A 352 -16.27 0.91 15.54
CA ARG A 352 -17.66 0.44 15.69
C ARG A 352 -18.44 0.42 14.37
N VAL A 353 -18.11 1.29 13.41
CA VAL A 353 -18.73 1.27 12.08
C VAL A 353 -18.12 0.16 11.22
N PHE A 354 -16.80 0.00 11.24
CA PHE A 354 -16.11 -1.03 10.46
C PHE A 354 -16.61 -2.43 10.82
N ASP A 355 -16.77 -2.71 12.12
CA ASP A 355 -17.32 -3.97 12.64
C ASP A 355 -18.73 -4.31 12.12
N ARG A 356 -19.49 -3.33 11.61
CA ARG A 356 -20.85 -3.50 11.09
C ARG A 356 -20.94 -3.66 9.58
N VAL A 357 -19.86 -3.39 8.84
CA VAL A 357 -19.86 -3.41 7.37
C VAL A 357 -18.99 -4.56 6.87
N SER A 358 -19.62 -5.60 6.32
CA SER A 358 -18.92 -6.85 5.94
C SER A 358 -17.85 -6.70 4.87
N ALA A 359 -17.96 -5.67 4.02
CA ALA A 359 -16.99 -5.40 2.98
C ALA A 359 -15.72 -4.72 3.50
N VAL A 360 -15.72 -4.18 4.74
CA VAL A 360 -14.51 -3.62 5.34
C VAL A 360 -13.59 -4.78 5.73
N VAL A 361 -12.44 -4.84 5.07
CA VAL A 361 -11.41 -5.86 5.29
C VAL A 361 -10.10 -5.23 5.75
N GLY A 362 -10.07 -3.95 6.09
CA GLY A 362 -8.84 -3.32 6.53
C GLY A 362 -8.98 -1.91 7.06
N GLU A 363 -8.12 -1.59 8.01
CA GLU A 363 -8.04 -0.29 8.67
C GLU A 363 -6.57 0.13 8.84
N GLN A 364 -6.19 1.25 8.23
CA GLN A 364 -4.88 1.86 8.37
C GLN A 364 -5.04 3.29 8.88
N VAL A 365 -4.66 3.51 10.14
CA VAL A 365 -4.77 4.80 10.82
C VAL A 365 -3.88 5.82 10.12
N TRP A 366 -4.38 7.04 10.00
CA TRP A 366 -3.61 8.18 9.53
C TRP A 366 -3.24 9.07 10.72
N ASN A 367 -1.97 9.17 11.13
CA ASN A 367 -0.73 8.58 10.60
C ASN A 367 -0.04 7.76 11.70
N PHE A 368 1.01 7.00 11.37
CA PHE A 368 1.85 6.35 12.38
C PHE A 368 2.41 7.37 13.39
N ALA A 369 3.10 8.40 12.90
CA ALA A 369 3.68 9.47 13.71
C ALA A 369 3.35 10.84 13.13
N ASP A 370 3.49 11.91 13.92
CA ASP A 370 3.43 13.27 13.40
C ASP A 370 4.50 13.50 12.33
N PHE A 371 4.24 14.41 11.39
CA PHE A 371 5.20 14.68 10.32
C PHE A 371 5.17 16.13 9.83
N ALA A 372 6.28 16.57 9.25
CA ALA A 372 6.42 17.91 8.72
C ALA A 372 5.53 18.17 7.49
N THR A 373 4.98 19.38 7.39
CA THR A 373 4.21 19.82 6.22
C THR A 373 4.65 21.22 5.79
N SER A 374 4.21 21.68 4.62
CA SER A 374 4.27 23.10 4.30
C SER A 374 3.56 23.94 5.36
N GLN A 375 4.00 25.19 5.53
CA GLN A 375 3.34 26.13 6.44
C GLN A 375 1.92 26.43 5.96
N GLY A 376 0.96 26.44 6.89
CA GLY A 376 -0.43 26.76 6.60
C GLY A 376 -1.27 26.80 7.87
N ILE A 377 -2.42 27.47 7.82
CA ILE A 377 -3.31 27.65 8.99
C ILE A 377 -3.96 26.35 9.48
N LEU A 378 -3.96 25.30 8.65
CA LEU A 378 -4.47 23.98 8.98
C LEU A 378 -3.40 23.07 9.60
N ARG A 379 -2.16 23.57 9.80
CA ARG A 379 -1.00 22.77 10.22
C ARG A 379 -0.26 23.43 11.36
N VAL A 380 -0.45 22.92 12.57
CA VAL A 380 0.16 23.44 13.80
C VAL A 380 1.56 22.84 13.95
N GLY A 381 2.54 23.42 13.24
CA GLY A 381 3.91 22.88 13.24
C GLY A 381 4.01 21.49 12.60
N GLY A 382 3.26 21.26 11.52
CA GLY A 382 3.16 19.97 10.82
C GLY A 382 1.75 19.39 10.85
N ASN A 383 1.62 18.17 10.36
CA ASN A 383 0.45 17.32 10.59
C ASN A 383 0.54 16.74 12.02
N LYS A 384 -0.58 16.70 12.73
CA LYS A 384 -0.66 16.26 14.13
C LYS A 384 -1.54 15.03 14.31
N LYS A 385 -1.77 14.26 13.25
CA LYS A 385 -2.63 13.06 13.27
C LYS A 385 -1.89 11.80 13.73
N GLY A 386 -0.62 11.89 14.13
CA GLY A 386 0.14 10.74 14.58
C GLY A 386 -0.52 10.04 15.77
N ILE A 387 -0.39 8.71 15.81
CA ILE A 387 -0.55 7.98 17.08
C ILE A 387 0.68 8.21 17.96
N PHE A 388 1.85 8.35 17.35
CA PHE A 388 3.09 8.74 17.99
C PHE A 388 3.47 10.18 17.60
N THR A 389 4.27 10.85 18.43
CA THR A 389 4.76 12.22 18.18
C THR A 389 6.01 12.26 17.33
#